data_AF-R7N2W3-F1
#
_entry.id   AF-R7N2W3-F1
#
_cell.length_a   1.000
_cell.length_b   1.000
_cell.length_c   1.000
_cell.angle_alpha   90.00
_cell.angle_beta   90.00
_cell.angle_gamma   90.00
#
_symmetry.space_group_name_H-M   'P 1'
#
loop_
_entity.id
_entity.type
_entity.pdbx_description
1 polymer ?
#
loop_
_entity_poly.entity_id
_entity_poly.type
_entity_poly.pdbx_seq_one_letter_code
_entity_poly.pdbx_strand_id
1 'polypeptide(L)'
;MRKRILSVLLVLVMLLLVLLYSLPVEAAESSDLKLMRVTCYTYPPGSITASGSEVREGIVAAKREWMDALVVLYDIDMNFIGYFEVKDTGFGIDKDGDGIGSIQAGTSIDVFRSSLNRCREWVERYGDYCYVQVIPDAEG
;
A
#
# COMPACT_ATOMS: atom_id res chain seq x y z
N MET A 1 -56.53 5.99 11.67
CA MET A 1 -55.40 5.72 12.59
C MET A 1 -54.28 4.90 11.95
N ARG A 2 -54.56 3.74 11.33
CA ARG A 2 -53.54 2.85 10.70
C ARG A 2 -52.59 3.54 9.71
N LYS A 3 -53.11 4.43 8.85
CA LYS A 3 -52.27 5.22 7.90
C LYS A 3 -51.33 6.21 8.59
N ARG A 4 -51.74 6.81 9.72
CA ARG A 4 -50.91 7.75 10.49
C ARG A 4 -49.78 7.02 11.22
N ILE A 5 -50.06 5.82 11.76
CA ILE A 5 -49.06 4.95 12.39
C ILE A 5 -48.01 4.51 11.37
N LEU A 6 -48.42 4.14 10.15
CA LEU A 6 -47.51 3.74 9.08
C LEU A 6 -46.58 4.89 8.66
N SER A 7 -47.10 6.12 8.54
CA SER A 7 -46.29 7.30 8.22
C SER A 7 -45.26 7.62 9.30
N VAL A 8 -45.63 7.50 10.58
CA VAL A 8 -44.68 7.71 11.69
C VAL A 8 -43.58 6.65 11.69
N LEU A 9 -43.94 5.38 11.45
CA LEU A 9 -42.97 4.29 11.36
C LEU A 9 -41.97 4.53 10.21
N LEU A 10 -42.46 4.99 9.05
CA LEU A 10 -41.63 5.29 7.89
C LEU A 10 -40.61 6.39 8.22
N VAL A 11 -41.05 7.47 8.87
CA VAL A 11 -40.15 8.58 9.28
C VAL A 11 -39.09 8.10 10.27
N LEU A 12 -39.46 7.26 11.23
CA LEU A 12 -38.51 6.69 12.19
C LEU A 12 -37.47 5.79 11.52
N VAL A 13 -37.87 4.97 10.55
CA VAL A 13 -36.93 4.14 9.76
C VAL A 13 -36.00 5.02 8.94
N MET A 14 -36.51 6.08 8.29
CA MET A 14 -35.66 7.01 7.55
C MET A 14 -34.66 7.74 8.45
N LEU A 15 -35.08 8.16 9.64
CA LEU A 15 -34.19 8.79 10.62
C LEU A 15 -33.12 7.81 11.13
N LEU A 16 -33.47 6.55 11.37
CA LEU A 16 -32.52 5.51 11.75
C LEU A 16 -31.50 5.26 10.63
N LEU A 17 -31.94 5.20 9.38
CA LEU A 17 -31.03 5.07 8.24
C LEU A 17 -30.08 6.26 8.16
N VAL A 18 -30.58 7.50 8.29
CA VAL A 18 -29.72 8.69 8.31
C VAL A 18 -28.69 8.62 9.43
N LEU A 19 -29.09 8.21 10.65
CA LEU A 19 -28.16 8.03 11.76
C LEU A 19 -27.09 6.97 11.47
N LEU A 20 -27.46 5.85 10.86
CA LEU A 20 -26.51 4.80 10.47
C LEU A 20 -25.53 5.27 9.37
N TYR A 21 -25.99 6.07 8.42
CA TYR A 21 -25.15 6.67 7.37
C TYR A 21 -24.36 7.92 7.83
N SER A 22 -24.71 8.48 8.99
CA SER A 22 -24.03 9.63 9.60
C SER A 22 -23.05 9.22 10.70
N LEU A 23 -22.92 7.91 10.98
CA LEU A 23 -21.82 7.42 11.80
C LEU A 23 -20.53 7.89 11.14
N PRO A 24 -19.63 8.56 11.88
CA PRO A 24 -18.32 8.87 11.34
C PRO A 24 -17.71 7.55 10.92
N VAL A 25 -17.41 7.40 9.62
CA VAL A 25 -16.44 6.41 9.17
C VAL A 25 -15.20 6.75 9.98
N GLU A 26 -14.85 5.89 10.93
CA GLU A 26 -13.52 5.93 11.55
C GLU A 26 -12.56 5.90 10.37
N ALA A 27 -11.92 7.04 10.13
CA ALA A 27 -10.79 7.09 9.24
C ALA A 27 -9.80 6.09 9.83
N ALA A 28 -9.68 4.93 9.18
CA ALA A 28 -8.65 3.95 9.48
C ALA A 28 -7.37 4.74 9.72
N GLU A 29 -6.74 4.53 10.89
CA GLU A 29 -5.55 5.27 11.33
C GLU A 29 -4.71 5.59 10.12
N SER A 30 -4.56 6.89 9.83
CA SER A 30 -3.87 7.35 8.63
C SER A 30 -2.55 6.62 8.57
N SER A 31 -2.38 5.79 7.55
CA SER A 31 -1.09 5.19 7.29
C SER A 31 -0.11 6.32 7.08
N ASP A 32 0.69 6.60 8.12
CA ASP A 32 1.53 7.78 8.13
C ASP A 32 2.47 7.72 6.94
N LEU A 33 2.48 8.80 6.15
CA LEU A 33 3.39 8.97 5.04
C LEU A 33 4.81 9.03 5.59
N LYS A 34 5.66 8.09 5.19
CA LYS A 34 7.03 7.94 5.71
C LYS A 34 8.04 8.13 4.60
N LEU A 35 9.07 8.92 4.84
CA LEU A 35 10.25 8.93 3.98
C LEU A 35 11.01 7.62 4.18
N MET A 36 11.07 6.78 3.16
CA MET A 36 11.72 5.47 3.21
C MET A 36 12.68 5.30 2.05
N ARG A 37 13.64 4.38 2.23
CA ARG A 37 14.48 3.96 1.10
C ARG A 37 13.63 3.15 0.12
N VAL A 38 13.62 3.55 -1.13
CA VAL A 38 12.90 2.87 -2.21
C VAL A 38 13.87 2.54 -3.32
N THR A 39 14.22 1.27 -3.42
CA THR A 39 15.14 0.74 -4.44
C THR A 39 14.36 -0.08 -5.47
N CYS A 40 15.06 -0.68 -6.43
CA CYS A 40 14.44 -1.45 -7.50
C CYS A 40 15.06 -2.83 -7.64
N TYR A 41 14.24 -3.79 -8.01
CA TYR A 41 14.67 -5.15 -8.34
C TYR A 41 14.03 -5.62 -9.65
N THR A 42 14.61 -6.65 -10.25
CA THR A 42 14.12 -7.24 -11.48
C THR A 42 14.34 -8.74 -11.46
N TYR A 43 13.45 -9.47 -12.13
CA TYR A 43 13.53 -10.92 -12.31
C TYR A 43 13.06 -11.29 -13.72
N PRO A 44 13.44 -12.47 -14.23
CA PRO A 44 12.92 -12.98 -15.50
C PRO A 44 11.37 -13.09 -15.49
N PRO A 45 10.72 -12.91 -16.65
CA PRO A 45 9.29 -13.15 -16.79
C PRO A 45 8.88 -14.55 -16.30
N GLY A 46 7.72 -14.67 -15.66
CA GLY A 46 7.22 -15.91 -15.08
C GLY A 46 7.83 -16.28 -13.72
N SER A 47 8.71 -15.45 -13.16
CA SER A 47 9.18 -15.63 -11.79
C SER A 47 8.03 -15.45 -10.79
N ILE A 48 8.06 -16.24 -9.71
CA ILE A 48 7.02 -16.26 -8.68
C ILE A 48 7.48 -15.48 -7.45
N THR A 49 6.62 -14.57 -6.99
CA THR A 49 6.83 -13.75 -5.79
C THR A 49 6.54 -14.51 -4.50
N ALA A 50 6.89 -13.94 -3.35
CA ALA A 50 6.55 -14.53 -2.05
C ALA A 50 5.04 -14.73 -1.79
N SER A 51 4.16 -13.97 -2.45
CA SER A 51 2.71 -14.18 -2.40
C SER A 51 2.23 -15.39 -3.21
N GLY A 52 3.07 -15.95 -4.07
CA GLY A 52 2.71 -16.99 -5.04
C GLY A 52 2.18 -16.45 -6.37
N SER A 53 2.11 -15.13 -6.56
CA SER A 53 1.75 -14.51 -7.84
C SER A 53 2.97 -14.31 -8.74
N GLU A 54 2.76 -14.27 -10.07
CA GLU A 54 3.82 -13.92 -11.03
C GLU A 54 4.25 -12.46 -10.88
N VAL A 55 5.54 -12.19 -11.09
CA VAL A 55 6.08 -10.83 -11.12
C VAL A 55 5.47 -9.98 -12.24
N ARG A 56 5.06 -8.73 -11.92
CA ARG A 56 4.53 -7.74 -12.87
C ARG A 56 4.84 -6.32 -12.41
N GLU A 57 4.91 -5.34 -13.31
CA GLU A 57 5.01 -3.93 -12.88
C GLU A 57 3.77 -3.53 -12.06
N GLY A 58 3.97 -2.63 -11.08
CA GLY A 58 2.94 -2.27 -10.11
C GLY A 58 2.96 -3.11 -8.82
N ILE A 59 4.02 -3.88 -8.57
CA ILE A 59 4.24 -4.55 -7.28
C ILE A 59 5.52 -4.08 -6.60
N VAL A 60 5.58 -4.27 -5.29
CA VAL A 60 6.78 -4.07 -4.48
C VAL A 60 7.11 -5.30 -3.64
N ALA A 61 8.39 -5.44 -3.30
CA ALA A 61 8.83 -6.23 -2.17
C ALA A 61 8.87 -5.36 -0.92
N ALA A 62 8.24 -5.81 0.16
CA ALA A 62 8.17 -5.06 1.42
C ALA A 62 8.20 -6.00 2.64
N LYS A 63 8.01 -5.41 3.83
CA LYS A 63 7.89 -6.15 5.09
C LYS A 63 6.77 -7.17 4.96
N ARG A 64 7.02 -8.41 5.39
CA ARG A 64 6.08 -9.54 5.23
C ARG A 64 4.69 -9.28 5.81
N GLU A 65 4.60 -8.53 6.90
CA GLU A 65 3.33 -8.15 7.54
C GLU A 65 2.45 -7.23 6.67
N TRP A 66 3.03 -6.60 5.65
CA TRP A 66 2.31 -5.74 4.72
C TRP A 66 1.90 -6.49 3.45
N MET A 67 1.98 -7.82 3.42
CA MET A 67 1.56 -8.60 2.25
C MET A 67 0.13 -8.23 1.85
N ASP A 68 -0.10 -8.08 0.55
CA ASP A 68 -1.36 -7.65 -0.06
C ASP A 68 -1.81 -6.21 0.26
N ALA A 69 -1.02 -5.44 1.03
CA ALA A 69 -1.29 -4.02 1.24
C ALA A 69 -1.11 -3.20 -0.05
N LEU A 70 -1.86 -2.10 -0.14
CA LEU A 70 -1.68 -1.07 -1.15
C LEU A 70 -0.60 -0.08 -0.70
N VAL A 71 0.36 0.20 -1.57
CA VAL A 71 1.41 1.19 -1.36
C VAL A 71 1.20 2.36 -2.30
N VAL A 72 1.20 3.57 -1.76
CA VAL A 72 1.18 4.82 -2.53
C VAL A 72 2.56 5.45 -2.42
N LEU A 73 3.17 5.76 -3.56
CA LEU A 73 4.49 6.39 -3.63
C LEU A 73 4.39 7.83 -4.12
N TYR A 74 5.17 8.70 -3.48
CA TYR A 74 5.43 10.07 -3.91
C TYR A 74 6.93 10.33 -3.95
N ASP A 75 7.39 11.16 -4.87
CA ASP A 75 8.80 11.56 -4.93
C ASP A 75 9.17 12.52 -3.80
N ILE A 76 10.42 12.97 -3.76
CA ILE A 76 10.92 13.85 -2.69
C ILE A 76 10.23 15.23 -2.66
N ASP A 77 9.64 15.64 -3.78
CA ASP A 77 8.89 16.89 -3.95
C ASP A 77 7.38 16.66 -3.75
N MET A 78 6.98 15.49 -3.24
CA MET A 78 5.59 15.08 -2.99
C MET A 78 4.75 14.93 -4.27
N ASN A 79 5.36 14.78 -5.44
CA ASN A 79 4.61 14.43 -6.64
C ASN A 79 4.24 12.95 -6.62
N PHE A 80 2.99 12.67 -6.97
CA PHE A 80 2.48 11.29 -7.04
C PHE A 80 3.25 10.47 -8.09
N ILE A 81 3.78 9.31 -7.66
CA ILE A 81 4.47 8.35 -8.53
C ILE A 81 3.51 7.27 -9.02
N GLY A 82 2.77 6.64 -8.11
CA GLY A 82 1.91 5.51 -8.46
C GLY A 82 1.38 4.72 -7.27
N TYR A 83 0.50 3.77 -7.61
CA TYR A 83 -0.01 2.74 -6.72
C TYR A 83 0.71 1.41 -6.97
N PHE A 84 0.99 0.68 -5.89
CA PHE A 84 1.67 -0.60 -5.95
C PHE A 84 1.07 -1.59 -4.96
N GLU A 85 1.09 -2.87 -5.28
CA GLU A 85 0.69 -3.92 -4.35
C GLU A 85 1.92 -4.60 -3.73
N VAL A 86 1.88 -4.86 -2.44
CA VAL A 86 2.90 -5.72 -1.81
C VAL A 86 2.62 -7.17 -2.20
N LYS A 87 3.45 -7.74 -3.07
CA LYS A 87 3.34 -9.14 -3.50
C LYS A 87 4.58 -9.97 -3.19
N ASP A 88 5.66 -9.32 -2.77
CA ASP A 88 6.94 -9.96 -2.56
C ASP A 88 7.59 -9.54 -1.24
N THR A 89 8.65 -10.23 -0.84
CA THR A 89 9.45 -9.87 0.34
C THR A 89 10.91 -10.18 0.11
N GLY A 90 11.79 -9.68 0.97
CA GLY A 90 13.22 -9.86 0.85
C GLY A 90 13.95 -9.54 2.14
N PHE A 91 15.25 -9.78 2.16
CA PHE A 91 16.10 -9.42 3.28
C PHE A 91 16.27 -7.88 3.32
N GLY A 92 16.73 -7.29 2.22
CA GLY A 92 17.15 -5.88 2.18
C GLY A 92 18.63 -5.76 2.57
N ILE A 93 19.02 -4.62 3.14
CA ILE A 93 20.39 -4.38 3.61
C ILE A 93 20.41 -4.36 5.13
N ASP A 94 21.25 -5.21 5.71
CA ASP A 94 21.63 -5.16 7.11
C ASP A 94 22.76 -4.12 7.27
N LYS A 95 22.49 -3.04 8.01
CA LYS A 95 23.42 -1.91 8.15
C LYS A 95 24.28 -1.98 9.40
N ASP A 96 23.77 -2.58 10.47
CA ASP A 96 24.39 -2.62 11.80
C ASP A 96 24.88 -4.02 12.20
N GLY A 97 24.61 -5.03 11.36
CA GLY A 97 25.09 -6.40 11.53
C GLY A 97 24.25 -7.19 12.54
N ASP A 98 23.02 -6.78 12.82
CA ASP A 98 22.12 -7.45 13.77
C ASP A 98 21.41 -8.67 13.17
N GLY A 99 21.57 -8.90 11.86
CA GLY A 99 20.93 -9.99 11.13
C GLY A 99 19.52 -9.68 10.65
N ILE A 100 19.06 -8.42 10.75
CA ILE A 100 17.74 -7.96 10.28
C ILE A 100 17.94 -6.99 9.12
N GLY A 101 17.54 -7.43 7.92
CA GLY A 101 17.65 -6.57 6.74
C GLY A 101 16.56 -5.49 6.69
N SER A 102 16.85 -4.41 5.95
CA SER A 102 15.98 -3.22 5.88
C SER A 102 14.53 -3.47 5.42
N ILE A 103 14.29 -4.47 4.56
CA ILE A 103 12.93 -4.84 4.14
C ILE A 103 12.20 -5.57 5.28
N GLN A 104 12.89 -6.46 5.99
CA GLN A 104 12.33 -7.15 7.16
C GLN A 104 11.99 -6.17 8.29
N ALA A 105 12.83 -5.15 8.49
CA ALA A 105 12.60 -4.08 9.45
C ALA A 105 11.50 -3.09 9.02
N GLY A 106 11.04 -3.12 7.76
CA GLY A 106 10.07 -2.16 7.23
C GLY A 106 10.65 -0.74 7.06
N THR A 107 11.97 -0.62 6.86
CA THR A 107 12.66 0.67 6.64
C THR A 107 12.99 0.92 5.17
N SER A 108 12.80 -0.09 4.31
CA SER A 108 12.89 0.03 2.86
C SER A 108 11.86 -0.84 2.14
N ILE A 109 11.59 -0.48 0.89
CA ILE A 109 10.84 -1.30 -0.07
C ILE A 109 11.60 -1.37 -1.39
N ASP A 110 11.36 -2.42 -2.18
CA ASP A 110 11.90 -2.55 -3.53
C ASP A 110 10.76 -2.56 -4.57
N VAL A 111 10.84 -1.67 -5.55
CA VAL A 111 9.89 -1.63 -6.67
C VAL A 111 10.31 -2.63 -7.74
N PHE A 112 9.39 -3.51 -8.12
CA PHE A 112 9.66 -4.43 -9.23
C PHE A 112 9.65 -3.67 -10.54
N ARG A 113 10.69 -3.90 -11.35
CA ARG A 113 10.77 -3.41 -12.72
C ARG A 113 11.06 -4.56 -13.68
N SER A 114 10.45 -4.47 -14.86
CA SER A 114 10.51 -5.51 -15.89
C SER A 114 11.91 -5.75 -16.50
N SER A 115 12.85 -4.83 -16.28
CA SER A 115 14.24 -4.99 -16.73
C SER A 115 15.21 -4.13 -15.93
N LEU A 116 16.51 -4.44 -16.05
CA LEU A 116 17.57 -3.62 -15.46
C LEU A 116 17.58 -2.17 -15.97
N ASN A 117 17.25 -1.94 -17.25
CA ASN A 117 17.14 -0.59 -17.79
C ASN A 117 16.01 0.19 -17.11
N ARG A 118 14.88 -0.47 -16.84
CA ARG A 118 13.76 0.12 -16.10
C ARG A 118 14.14 0.42 -14.63
N CYS A 119 15.00 -0.39 -13.99
CA CYS A 119 15.58 -0.05 -12.69
C CYS A 119 16.46 1.21 -12.75
N ARG A 120 17.27 1.37 -13.81
CA ARG A 120 18.11 2.57 -13.98
C ARG A 120 17.27 3.83 -14.18
N GLU A 121 16.24 3.76 -15.02
CA GLU A 121 15.28 4.85 -15.21
C GLU A 121 14.62 5.29 -13.90
N TRP A 122 14.35 4.35 -12.98
CA TRP A 122 13.84 4.68 -11.65
C TRP A 122 14.84 5.53 -10.87
N VAL A 123 16.07 5.05 -10.75
CA VAL A 123 17.12 5.73 -9.96
C VAL A 123 17.41 7.11 -10.54
N GLU A 124 17.47 7.23 -11.87
CA GLU A 124 17.67 8.52 -12.54
C GLU A 124 16.54 9.52 -12.27
N ARG A 125 15.30 9.04 -12.12
CA ARG A 125 14.12 9.89 -11.96
C ARG A 125 13.81 10.22 -10.50
N TYR A 126 13.88 9.24 -9.61
CA TYR A 126 13.37 9.33 -8.24
C TYR A 126 14.47 9.16 -7.17
N GLY A 127 15.65 8.66 -7.55
CA GLY A 127 16.71 8.35 -6.60
C GLY A 127 16.39 7.17 -5.68
N ASP A 128 16.94 7.20 -4.47
CA ASP A 128 16.87 6.11 -3.49
C ASP A 128 15.81 6.32 -2.40
N TYR A 129 15.15 7.47 -2.35
CA TYR A 129 14.23 7.82 -1.27
C TYR A 129 12.93 8.40 -1.82
N CYS A 130 11.81 7.89 -1.34
CA CYS A 130 10.46 8.34 -1.68
C CYS A 130 9.61 8.41 -0.41
N TYR A 131 8.54 9.18 -0.47
CA TYR A 131 7.50 9.11 0.54
C TYR A 131 6.58 7.92 0.25
N VAL A 132 6.37 7.10 1.26
CA VAL A 132 5.65 5.82 1.19
C VAL A 132 4.48 5.86 2.15
N GLN A 133 3.30 5.56 1.63
CA GLN A 133 2.10 5.31 2.40
C GLN A 133 1.67 3.86 2.21
N VAL A 134 1.55 3.09 3.29
CA VAL A 134 1.16 1.68 3.26
C VAL A 134 -0.25 1.53 3.82
N ILE A 135 -1.19 1.11 3.01
CA ILE A 135 -2.62 0.95 3.34
C ILE A 135 -2.89 -0.56 3.48
N PRO A 136 -2.92 -1.11 4.71
CA PRO A 136 -3.03 -2.55 4.95
C PRO A 136 -4.41 -3.12 4.58
N ASP A 137 -5.48 -2.35 4.78
CA ASP A 137 -6.87 -2.79 4.56
C ASP A 137 -7.46 -2.25 3.25
N ALA A 138 -6.69 -2.29 2.16
CA ALA A 138 -7.23 -1.97 0.85
C ALA A 138 -8.08 -3.16 0.35
N GLU A 139 -9.35 -3.22 0.77
CA GLU A 139 -10.32 -4.14 0.16
C GLU A 139 -10.46 -3.78 -1.34
N GLY A 140 -10.01 -4.70 -2.19
CA GLY A 140 -10.18 -4.67 -3.65
C GLY A 140 -11.29 -5.60 -4.11
#